data_AF-A0AA37V4Q4-F1
#
_entry.id   AF-A0AA37V4Q4-F1
#
_cell.length_a   1.000
_cell.length_b   1.000
_cell.length_c   1.000
_cell.angle_alpha   90.00
_cell.angle_beta   90.00
_cell.angle_gamma   90.00
#
_symmetry.space_group_name_H-M   'P 1'
#
loop_
_entity.id
_entity.type
_entity.pdbx_description
1 polymer ?
#
loop_
_entity_poly.entity_id
_entity_poly.type
_entity_poly.pdbx_seq_one_letter_code
_entity_poly.pdbx_strand_id
1 'polypeptide(L)'
;MAAAHLRRFAPARSSTRPIRHAVAAATAVLTTLIAGTTGCALRPTGYRVNDHAVFVHPDGRALQGLDPATAAGRGRPAGRPLGDTAYRAQLRVLMDSIRASPHDAILVFVHGGLVSHKGGYEHAEQLGPAMDSAGYYPVFLNWNASAGSTLRSHLFRMRQGEDDGPILGLLTAPFVIVADLGRTVARAPLGWLHQSGDYCRTLTRRLKREANARLPGNQFCPIPGIDKFRRAERAKEERLVAEAQARVALGPAAAGVPPDPLEIGLGDYNLTVGQTVARDLTGVVTFVPKLVVGPVVDGFGTGAWAEMRRRTQTMFRAPVELQATPRAARRYRQPTGAAYVLFDSLAALIAAQGADSVPPARRRARRLVLVGHSMGVIALNRVLQAFPALPVDTIRYMAAAASVAEVEAAVVPFLERHPRTVFFHGMLHPYADAGEWQPKYLDVVPRGSLLEWIDDYLTAPETPLDRTAGKWPNLILAEHVFPAAVRDRVVLKAFGVRDTLDRGSRVFRRPARHGDFSDRRIAFWSDSAWALARPAALWTR
;
A
#
# COMPACT_ATOMS: atom_id res chain seq x y z
N MET A 1 2.99 75.41 -42.29
CA MET A 1 3.36 76.80 -41.93
C MET A 1 4.39 76.76 -40.80
N ALA A 2 5.55 77.39 -41.03
CA ALA A 2 6.67 77.73 -40.12
C ALA A 2 7.29 76.59 -39.29
N ALA A 3 8.49 76.05 -39.56
CA ALA A 3 9.84 76.62 -39.77
C ALA A 3 10.52 77.17 -38.48
N ALA A 4 11.70 76.60 -38.20
CA ALA A 4 12.96 77.27 -37.78
C ALA A 4 13.60 76.89 -36.42
N HIS A 5 14.77 76.23 -36.56
CA HIS A 5 16.08 76.52 -35.96
C HIS A 5 16.37 76.47 -34.44
N LEU A 6 17.08 75.40 -34.04
CA LEU A 6 18.43 75.35 -33.46
C LEU A 6 18.87 76.36 -32.38
N ARG A 7 19.26 75.86 -31.19
CA ARG A 7 20.62 76.06 -30.59
C ARG A 7 20.92 75.17 -29.36
N ARG A 8 22.02 74.42 -29.50
CA ARG A 8 23.07 73.95 -28.56
C ARG A 8 22.77 73.86 -27.04
N PHE A 9 23.00 72.68 -26.46
CA PHE A 9 23.87 72.50 -25.27
C PHE A 9 24.45 71.08 -25.26
N ALA A 10 25.75 70.96 -25.00
CA ALA A 10 26.51 69.71 -24.93
C ALA A 10 26.20 68.93 -23.64
N PRO A 11 26.42 67.60 -23.62
CA PRO A 11 26.83 66.96 -22.38
C PRO A 11 28.03 66.02 -22.51
N ALA A 12 28.91 66.17 -21.52
CA ALA A 12 29.64 65.17 -20.75
C ALA A 12 30.11 63.86 -21.42
N ARG A 13 31.43 63.68 -21.38
CA ARG A 13 32.12 62.38 -21.46
C ARG A 13 31.68 61.50 -20.29
N SER A 14 31.21 60.28 -20.57
CA SER A 14 31.25 59.17 -19.60
C SER A 14 31.75 57.90 -20.26
N SER A 15 32.92 57.47 -19.77
CA SER A 15 33.56 56.16 -19.87
C SER A 15 32.60 54.98 -20.09
N THR A 16 32.80 54.22 -21.16
CA THR A 16 32.21 52.89 -21.35
C THR A 16 33.30 51.83 -21.49
N ARG A 17 33.11 50.74 -20.73
CA ARG A 17 33.77 49.41 -20.74
C ARG A 17 34.81 49.20 -19.63
N PRO A 18 34.66 48.11 -18.84
CA PRO A 18 34.71 46.75 -19.41
C PRO A 18 33.64 45.78 -18.89
N ILE A 19 32.59 45.51 -19.71
CA ILE A 19 31.71 44.33 -19.56
C ILE A 19 32.20 43.23 -20.52
N ARG A 20 33.48 42.85 -20.40
CA ARG A 20 34.03 41.68 -21.13
C ARG A 20 34.75 40.67 -20.25
N HIS A 21 35.07 41.02 -18.99
CA HIS A 21 35.72 40.07 -18.07
C HIS A 21 34.74 39.34 -17.13
N ALA A 22 33.53 39.87 -16.91
CA ALA A 22 32.53 39.21 -16.05
C ALA A 22 31.84 38.01 -16.71
N VAL A 23 31.73 37.99 -18.05
CA VAL A 23 31.07 36.88 -18.77
C VAL A 23 32.01 35.69 -18.93
N ALA A 24 33.32 35.89 -19.07
CA ALA A 24 34.28 34.79 -19.21
C ALA A 24 34.54 34.02 -17.90
N ALA A 25 34.48 34.69 -16.74
CA ALA A 25 34.64 34.05 -15.44
C ALA A 25 33.42 33.20 -15.03
N ALA A 26 32.20 33.61 -15.44
CA ALA A 26 30.98 32.87 -15.15
C ALA A 26 30.90 31.54 -15.94
N THR A 27 31.43 31.51 -17.17
CA THR A 27 31.44 30.29 -17.98
C THR A 27 32.48 29.29 -17.49
N ALA A 28 33.65 29.74 -16.99
CA ALA A 28 34.67 28.82 -16.48
C ALA A 28 34.26 28.12 -15.17
N VAL A 29 33.59 28.83 -14.25
CA VAL A 29 33.10 28.24 -12.99
C VAL A 29 31.96 27.24 -13.24
N LEU A 30 31.12 27.48 -14.27
CA LEU A 30 30.04 26.55 -14.61
C LEU A 30 30.56 25.27 -15.27
N THR A 31 31.63 25.33 -16.07
CA THR A 31 32.21 24.12 -16.68
C THR A 31 33.01 23.28 -15.68
N THR A 32 33.66 23.89 -14.69
CA THR A 32 34.41 23.14 -13.65
C THR A 32 33.50 22.52 -12.59
N LEU A 33 32.32 23.08 -12.33
CA LEU A 33 31.29 22.45 -11.47
C LEU A 33 30.58 21.26 -12.14
N ILE A 34 30.64 21.15 -13.47
CA ILE A 34 30.07 20.00 -14.21
C ILE A 34 31.12 18.88 -14.40
N ALA A 35 32.42 19.18 -14.30
CA ALA A 35 33.49 18.20 -14.50
C ALA A 35 33.99 17.49 -13.22
N GLY A 36 33.45 17.84 -12.04
CA GLY A 36 33.87 17.28 -10.74
C GLY A 36 33.10 16.04 -10.25
N THR A 37 32.21 15.46 -11.06
CA THR A 37 31.43 14.24 -10.71
C THR A 37 31.89 13.01 -11.49
N THR A 38 33.19 12.85 -11.71
CA THR A 38 33.75 11.60 -12.23
C THR A 38 33.68 10.51 -11.16
N GLY A 39 32.66 9.65 -11.28
CA GLY A 39 32.50 8.48 -10.42
C GLY A 39 31.15 7.77 -10.50
N CYS A 40 30.12 8.33 -11.14
CA CYS A 40 28.96 7.52 -11.52
C CYS A 40 29.22 6.96 -12.91
N ALA A 41 29.72 5.72 -12.97
CA ALA A 41 29.53 4.91 -14.16
C ALA A 41 28.04 5.01 -14.54
N LEU A 42 27.76 5.58 -15.70
CA LEU A 42 26.43 5.59 -16.30
C LEU A 42 25.94 4.14 -16.29
N ARG A 43 25.02 3.85 -15.35
CA ARG A 43 24.29 2.58 -15.33
C ARG A 43 23.68 2.38 -16.71
N PRO A 44 23.65 1.13 -17.23
CA PRO A 44 23.09 0.86 -18.54
C PRO A 44 21.71 1.51 -18.64
N THR A 45 21.48 2.25 -19.72
CA THR A 45 20.26 3.02 -20.04
C THR A 45 19.02 2.15 -20.26
N GLY A 46 18.88 1.02 -19.57
CA GLY A 46 17.75 0.12 -19.67
C GLY A 46 17.48 -0.54 -18.32
N TYR A 47 16.69 0.10 -17.47
CA TYR A 47 16.06 -0.59 -16.34
C TYR A 47 15.19 -1.71 -16.90
N ARG A 48 15.53 -2.97 -16.58
CA ARG A 48 14.81 -4.14 -17.08
C ARG A 48 13.99 -4.73 -15.96
N VAL A 49 12.66 -4.65 -16.06
CA VAL A 49 11.74 -5.18 -15.03
C VAL A 49 12.06 -6.64 -14.67
N ASN A 50 12.46 -7.47 -15.64
CA ASN A 50 12.80 -8.88 -15.41
C ASN A 50 14.01 -9.09 -14.49
N ASP A 51 14.90 -8.10 -14.38
CA ASP A 51 16.04 -8.13 -13.47
C ASP A 51 15.63 -7.71 -12.05
N HIS A 52 14.39 -7.26 -11.86
CA HIS A 52 13.86 -6.72 -10.60
C HIS A 52 12.52 -7.32 -10.16
N ALA A 53 11.91 -8.23 -10.92
CA ALA A 53 10.53 -8.67 -10.65
C ALA A 53 10.31 -10.17 -10.83
N VAL A 54 9.53 -10.74 -9.92
CA VAL A 54 8.96 -12.08 -10.04
C VAL A 54 7.46 -11.95 -10.26
N PHE A 55 6.95 -12.62 -11.28
CA PHE A 55 5.52 -12.71 -11.57
C PHE A 55 5.01 -14.09 -11.17
N VAL A 56 3.87 -14.13 -10.48
CA VAL A 56 3.27 -15.35 -9.97
C VAL A 56 1.93 -15.60 -10.64
N HIS A 57 1.74 -16.83 -11.11
CA HIS A 57 0.50 -17.32 -11.68
C HIS A 57 -0.52 -17.65 -10.56
N PRO A 58 -1.83 -17.63 -10.83
CA PRO A 58 -2.86 -17.97 -9.82
C PRO A 58 -2.74 -19.36 -9.17
N ASP A 59 -2.00 -20.29 -9.77
CA ASP A 59 -1.68 -21.61 -9.19
C ASP A 59 -0.42 -21.60 -8.32
N GLY A 60 0.19 -20.44 -8.09
CA GLY A 60 1.37 -20.29 -7.25
C GLY A 60 2.71 -20.48 -7.96
N ARG A 61 2.73 -20.94 -9.21
CA ARG A 61 3.98 -21.07 -9.99
C ARG A 61 4.46 -19.73 -10.53
N ALA A 62 5.74 -19.63 -10.81
CA ALA A 62 6.30 -18.44 -11.44
C ALA A 62 5.86 -18.33 -12.90
N LEU A 63 5.77 -17.11 -13.42
CA LEU A 63 5.55 -16.82 -14.81
C LEU A 63 6.86 -16.39 -15.47
N GLN A 64 7.00 -16.72 -16.75
CA GLN A 64 8.06 -16.16 -17.57
C GLN A 64 8.02 -14.63 -17.48
N GLY A 65 9.18 -14.01 -17.26
CA GLY A 65 9.29 -12.55 -17.20
C GLY A 65 8.59 -11.89 -18.38
N LEU A 66 7.74 -10.91 -18.10
CA LEU A 66 6.93 -10.27 -19.12
C LEU A 66 7.81 -9.33 -19.94
N ASP A 67 7.87 -9.53 -21.26
CA ASP A 67 8.32 -8.46 -22.14
C ASP A 67 7.23 -7.37 -22.24
N PRO A 68 7.59 -6.11 -22.59
CA PRO A 68 6.63 -5.02 -22.70
C PRO A 68 5.44 -5.33 -23.63
N ALA A 69 5.68 -6.07 -24.72
CA ALA A 69 4.65 -6.44 -25.69
C ALA A 69 3.64 -7.45 -25.10
N THR A 70 4.12 -8.39 -24.28
CA THR A 70 3.34 -9.42 -23.59
C THR A 70 2.60 -8.81 -22.40
N ALA A 71 3.18 -7.81 -21.73
CA ALA A 71 2.52 -7.02 -20.68
C ALA A 71 1.35 -6.18 -21.22
N ALA A 72 1.39 -5.77 -22.50
CA ALA A 72 0.32 -4.97 -23.11
C ALA A 72 -0.99 -5.74 -23.36
N GLY A 73 -0.97 -7.08 -23.32
CA GLY A 73 -2.16 -7.93 -23.50
C GLY A 73 -3.20 -7.71 -22.40
N ARG A 74 -4.37 -7.15 -22.75
CA ARG A 74 -5.46 -6.84 -21.80
C ARG A 74 -5.98 -8.11 -21.11
N GLY A 75 -5.57 -8.31 -19.86
CA GLY A 75 -6.25 -9.19 -18.89
C GLY A 75 -6.10 -10.70 -19.07
N ARG A 76 -5.32 -11.17 -20.07
CA ARG A 76 -4.86 -12.57 -20.08
C ARG A 76 -3.66 -12.72 -19.14
N PRO A 77 -3.51 -13.84 -18.41
CA PRO A 77 -2.27 -14.13 -17.69
C PRO A 77 -1.15 -14.01 -18.70
N ALA A 78 -0.26 -13.06 -18.47
CA ALA A 78 0.85 -12.82 -19.36
C ALA A 78 1.89 -13.92 -19.06
N GLY A 79 2.34 -14.64 -20.09
CA GLY A 79 3.29 -15.75 -19.95
C GLY A 79 2.69 -17.11 -19.53
N ARG A 80 3.44 -18.17 -19.79
CA ARG A 80 3.13 -19.53 -19.31
C ARG A 80 3.74 -19.74 -17.92
N PRO A 81 3.10 -20.53 -17.04
CA PRO A 81 3.74 -21.00 -15.81
C PRO A 81 5.06 -21.70 -16.15
N LEU A 82 6.12 -21.31 -15.45
CA LEU A 82 7.44 -21.91 -15.57
C LEU A 82 7.47 -23.23 -14.80
N GLY A 83 8.21 -24.21 -15.33
CA GLY A 83 8.69 -25.34 -14.55
C GLY A 83 9.85 -24.92 -13.64
N ASP A 84 10.12 -25.73 -12.60
CA ASP A 84 11.10 -25.43 -11.56
C ASP A 84 12.48 -25.06 -12.10
N THR A 85 12.98 -25.78 -13.11
CA THR A 85 14.28 -25.50 -13.73
C THR A 85 14.32 -24.13 -14.40
N ALA A 86 13.27 -23.77 -15.13
CA ALA A 86 13.19 -22.48 -15.82
C ALA A 86 13.04 -21.33 -14.82
N TYR A 87 12.26 -21.53 -13.76
CA TYR A 87 12.14 -20.53 -12.70
C TYR A 87 13.44 -20.32 -11.93
N ARG A 88 14.17 -21.40 -11.59
CA ARG A 88 15.50 -21.30 -10.97
C ARG A 88 16.51 -20.58 -11.87
N ALA A 89 16.44 -20.77 -13.19
CA ALA A 89 17.25 -20.02 -14.13
C ALA A 89 16.91 -18.52 -14.13
N GLN A 90 15.62 -18.17 -14.10
CA GLN A 90 15.17 -16.78 -13.97
C GLN A 90 15.62 -16.15 -12.64
N LEU A 91 15.45 -16.86 -11.52
CA LEU A 91 15.92 -16.39 -10.22
C LEU A 91 17.43 -16.20 -10.19
N ARG A 92 18.21 -17.05 -10.87
CA ARG A 92 19.67 -16.86 -10.96
C ARG A 92 20.01 -15.50 -11.56
N VAL A 93 19.33 -15.09 -12.63
CA VAL A 93 19.52 -13.76 -13.26
C VAL A 93 19.19 -12.63 -12.28
N LEU A 94 18.09 -12.73 -11.54
CA LEU A 94 17.72 -11.78 -10.50
C LEU A 94 18.78 -11.72 -9.38
N MET A 95 19.22 -12.88 -8.87
CA MET A 95 20.24 -12.95 -7.81
C MET A 95 21.60 -12.42 -8.27
N ASP A 96 21.99 -12.68 -9.52
CA ASP A 96 23.22 -12.13 -10.10
C ASP A 96 23.15 -10.61 -10.23
N SER A 97 21.98 -10.08 -10.59
CA SER A 97 21.73 -8.63 -10.64
C SER A 97 21.78 -7.99 -9.25
N ILE A 98 21.25 -8.66 -8.21
CA ILE A 98 21.39 -8.25 -6.81
C ILE A 98 22.87 -8.28 -6.37
N ARG A 99 23.64 -9.30 -6.77
CA ARG A 99 25.08 -9.40 -6.45
C ARG A 99 25.88 -8.27 -7.09
N ALA A 100 25.58 -7.96 -8.34
CA ALA A 100 26.24 -6.89 -9.08
C ALA A 100 25.85 -5.48 -8.59
N SER A 101 24.71 -5.36 -7.88
CA SER A 101 24.26 -4.09 -7.33
C SER A 101 25.22 -3.52 -6.28
N PRO A 102 25.53 -2.21 -6.35
CA PRO A 102 26.29 -1.53 -5.31
C PRO A 102 25.50 -1.36 -4.00
N HIS A 103 24.17 -1.49 -4.02
CA HIS A 103 23.28 -1.18 -2.90
C HIS A 103 23.22 -2.29 -1.87
N ASP A 104 23.45 -1.98 -0.59
CA ASP A 104 23.40 -2.96 0.50
C ASP A 104 21.99 -3.24 1.05
N ALA A 105 21.02 -2.37 0.71
CA ALA A 105 19.63 -2.58 1.03
C ALA A 105 18.85 -3.14 -0.17
N ILE A 106 18.15 -4.25 0.04
CA ILE A 106 17.22 -4.81 -0.94
C ILE A 106 15.80 -4.46 -0.49
N LEU A 107 15.08 -3.72 -1.32
CA LEU A 107 13.70 -3.34 -1.03
C LEU A 107 12.76 -4.29 -1.78
N VAL A 108 12.00 -5.09 -1.04
CA VAL A 108 10.98 -5.96 -1.62
C VAL A 108 9.62 -5.26 -1.55
N PHE A 109 9.06 -4.92 -2.71
CA PHE A 109 7.73 -4.32 -2.83
C PHE A 109 6.72 -5.37 -3.29
N VAL A 110 5.62 -5.47 -2.53
CA VAL A 110 4.50 -6.37 -2.81
C VAL A 110 3.24 -5.53 -2.97
N HIS A 111 2.67 -5.53 -4.18
CA HIS A 111 1.55 -4.65 -4.52
C HIS A 111 0.22 -5.09 -3.89
N GLY A 112 -0.81 -4.26 -4.03
CA GLY A 112 -2.15 -4.50 -3.50
C GLY A 112 -3.07 -5.38 -4.34
N GLY A 113 -4.31 -5.54 -3.86
CA GLY A 113 -5.41 -6.14 -4.62
C GLY A 113 -5.82 -5.27 -5.80
N LEU A 114 -6.63 -5.81 -6.71
CA LEU A 114 -7.11 -5.13 -7.93
C LEU A 114 -6.01 -4.75 -8.95
N VAL A 115 -4.79 -5.27 -8.77
CA VAL A 115 -3.66 -5.08 -9.68
C VAL A 115 -3.55 -6.29 -10.61
N SER A 116 -3.55 -6.06 -11.92
CA SER A 116 -3.26 -7.10 -12.92
C SER A 116 -1.75 -7.31 -13.07
N HIS A 117 -1.31 -8.37 -13.75
CA HIS A 117 0.11 -8.53 -14.09
C HIS A 117 0.68 -7.32 -14.84
N LYS A 118 -0.11 -6.73 -15.75
CA LYS A 118 0.25 -5.49 -16.44
C LYS A 118 0.46 -4.34 -15.45
N GLY A 119 -0.47 -4.14 -14.51
CA GLY A 119 -0.33 -3.10 -13.48
C GLY A 119 0.89 -3.32 -12.58
N GLY A 120 1.18 -4.58 -12.22
CA GLY A 120 2.40 -4.93 -11.47
C GLY A 120 3.69 -4.63 -12.25
N TYR A 121 3.69 -4.89 -13.56
CA TYR A 121 4.78 -4.50 -14.45
C TYR A 121 4.96 -2.97 -14.50
N GLU A 122 3.87 -2.24 -14.72
CA GLU A 122 3.86 -0.77 -14.74
C GLU A 122 4.35 -0.18 -13.41
N HIS A 123 4.00 -0.77 -12.27
CA HIS A 123 4.55 -0.38 -10.98
C HIS A 123 6.06 -0.63 -10.90
N ALA A 124 6.54 -1.80 -11.33
CA ALA A 124 7.96 -2.10 -11.32
C ALA A 124 8.77 -1.13 -12.21
N GLU A 125 8.23 -0.77 -13.38
CA GLU A 125 8.82 0.20 -14.30
C GLU A 125 8.83 1.63 -13.74
N GLN A 126 7.74 2.06 -13.09
CA GLN A 126 7.60 3.41 -12.56
C GLN A 126 8.32 3.65 -11.24
N LEU A 127 8.32 2.65 -10.34
CA LEU A 127 8.88 2.75 -8.99
C LEU A 127 10.34 2.32 -8.93
N GLY A 128 10.73 1.34 -9.75
CA GLY A 128 12.06 0.74 -9.73
C GLY A 128 13.20 1.74 -9.84
N PRO A 129 13.25 2.59 -10.90
CA PRO A 129 14.29 3.60 -11.04
C PRO A 129 14.33 4.58 -9.87
N ALA A 130 13.18 4.93 -9.28
CA ALA A 130 13.11 5.86 -8.16
C ALA A 130 13.68 5.24 -6.87
N MET A 131 13.33 3.98 -6.57
CA MET A 131 13.88 3.22 -5.45
C MET A 131 15.38 2.96 -5.63
N ASP A 132 15.79 2.63 -6.86
CA ASP A 132 17.18 2.40 -7.24
C ASP A 132 18.04 3.66 -7.08
N SER A 133 17.53 4.82 -7.49
CA SER A 133 18.16 6.12 -7.27
C SER A 133 18.23 6.50 -5.79
N ALA A 134 17.35 5.95 -4.95
CA ALA A 134 17.30 6.19 -3.52
C ALA A 134 18.21 5.25 -2.69
N GLY A 135 19.05 4.44 -3.34
CA GLY A 135 20.03 3.59 -2.67
C GLY A 135 19.54 2.17 -2.33
N TYR A 136 18.44 1.73 -2.92
CA TYR A 136 17.89 0.38 -2.73
C TYR A 136 18.03 -0.45 -4.00
N TYR A 137 18.24 -1.76 -3.89
CA TYR A 137 17.96 -2.65 -5.00
C TYR A 137 16.47 -3.06 -4.94
N PRO A 138 15.61 -2.63 -5.88
CA PRO A 138 14.20 -2.95 -5.81
C PRO A 138 13.92 -4.37 -6.33
N VAL A 139 13.08 -5.10 -5.61
CA VAL A 139 12.53 -6.41 -5.99
C VAL A 139 11.01 -6.36 -5.90
N PHE A 140 10.32 -6.70 -6.98
CA PHE A 140 8.86 -6.66 -7.06
C PHE A 140 8.30 -8.07 -7.07
N LEU A 141 7.38 -8.37 -6.13
CA LEU A 141 6.58 -9.59 -6.16
C LEU A 141 5.20 -9.26 -6.73
N ASN A 142 4.95 -9.73 -7.95
CA ASN A 142 3.75 -9.42 -8.72
C ASN A 142 2.86 -10.65 -8.91
N TRP A 143 1.54 -10.49 -8.79
CA TRP A 143 0.57 -11.52 -9.15
C TRP A 143 -0.70 -10.90 -9.73
N ASN A 144 -1.54 -11.71 -10.37
CA ASN A 144 -2.82 -11.21 -10.85
C ASN A 144 -3.84 -11.18 -9.71
N ALA A 145 -4.10 -9.98 -9.20
CA ALA A 145 -5.13 -9.67 -8.21
C ALA A 145 -6.31 -8.89 -8.83
N SER A 146 -6.45 -8.85 -10.15
CA SER A 146 -7.54 -8.09 -10.79
C SER A 146 -8.92 -8.70 -10.48
N ALA A 147 -9.89 -7.84 -10.13
CA ALA A 147 -11.26 -8.27 -9.80
C ALA A 147 -11.89 -9.16 -10.89
N GLY A 148 -11.72 -8.81 -12.16
CA GLY A 148 -12.27 -9.60 -13.26
C GLY A 148 -11.64 -11.00 -13.35
N SER A 149 -10.33 -11.13 -13.13
CA SER A 149 -9.66 -12.43 -13.14
C SER A 149 -10.07 -13.29 -11.95
N THR A 150 -10.22 -12.69 -10.77
CA THR A 150 -10.56 -13.43 -9.56
C THR A 150 -12.04 -13.82 -9.54
N LEU A 151 -12.93 -12.91 -9.95
CA LEU A 151 -14.36 -13.22 -10.13
C LEU A 151 -14.56 -14.32 -11.17
N ARG A 152 -13.85 -14.27 -12.31
CA ARG A 152 -13.95 -15.33 -13.32
C ARG A 152 -13.48 -16.68 -12.77
N SER A 153 -12.39 -16.70 -12.01
CA SER A 153 -11.92 -17.93 -11.37
C SER A 153 -12.92 -18.46 -10.36
N HIS A 154 -13.50 -17.60 -9.51
CA HIS A 154 -14.56 -17.95 -8.57
C HIS A 154 -15.78 -18.53 -9.30
N LEU A 155 -16.27 -17.89 -10.36
CA LEU A 155 -17.47 -18.35 -11.05
C LEU A 155 -17.26 -19.64 -11.84
N PHE A 156 -16.11 -19.83 -12.49
CA PHE A 156 -15.95 -20.85 -13.53
C PHE A 156 -14.85 -21.89 -13.28
N ARG A 157 -14.11 -21.84 -12.17
CA ARG A 157 -12.99 -22.77 -11.93
C ARG A 157 -12.86 -23.27 -10.51
N MET A 158 -12.97 -22.37 -9.53
CA MET A 158 -12.58 -22.67 -8.16
C MET A 158 -13.76 -23.16 -7.34
N ARG A 159 -13.65 -24.34 -6.71
CA ARG A 159 -14.63 -24.86 -5.74
C ARG A 159 -13.89 -25.36 -4.52
N GLN A 160 -14.32 -24.93 -3.33
CA GLN A 160 -13.77 -25.42 -2.05
C GLN A 160 -12.22 -25.39 -1.95
N GLY A 161 -11.56 -24.47 -2.67
CA GLY A 161 -10.10 -24.35 -2.68
C GLY A 161 -9.39 -25.11 -3.82
N GLU A 162 -10.10 -25.93 -4.58
CA GLU A 162 -9.59 -26.72 -5.70
C GLU A 162 -9.96 -26.09 -7.06
N ASP A 163 -9.11 -26.29 -8.07
CA ASP A 163 -9.39 -25.91 -9.46
C ASP A 163 -10.04 -27.10 -10.15
N ASP A 164 -11.36 -27.08 -10.24
CA ASP A 164 -12.21 -28.13 -10.85
C ASP A 164 -12.04 -28.20 -12.39
N GLY A 165 -11.20 -27.33 -12.94
CA GLY A 165 -10.99 -27.24 -14.38
C GLY A 165 -12.18 -26.60 -15.11
N PRO A 166 -12.06 -26.44 -16.44
CA PRO A 166 -13.00 -25.64 -17.22
C PRO A 166 -14.37 -26.30 -17.40
N ILE A 167 -14.43 -27.64 -17.45
CA ILE A 167 -15.69 -28.36 -17.72
C ILE A 167 -16.57 -28.36 -16.48
N LEU A 168 -16.06 -28.91 -15.37
CA LEU A 168 -16.82 -28.99 -14.12
C LEU A 168 -17.10 -27.60 -13.54
N GLY A 169 -16.13 -26.68 -13.66
CA GLY A 169 -16.32 -25.29 -13.28
C GLY A 169 -17.43 -24.59 -14.08
N LEU A 170 -17.57 -24.88 -15.39
CA LEU A 170 -18.67 -24.36 -16.21
C LEU A 170 -20.02 -25.01 -15.84
N LEU A 171 -20.05 -26.32 -15.61
CA LEU A 171 -21.27 -27.05 -15.21
C LEU A 171 -21.82 -26.57 -13.85
N THR A 172 -20.92 -26.23 -12.92
CA THR A 172 -21.30 -25.76 -11.58
C THR A 172 -21.53 -24.25 -11.50
N ALA A 173 -21.11 -23.47 -12.52
CA ALA A 173 -21.21 -22.02 -12.52
C ALA A 173 -22.63 -21.48 -12.31
N PRO A 174 -23.70 -22.03 -12.92
CA PRO A 174 -25.06 -21.56 -12.68
C PRO A 174 -25.45 -21.62 -11.19
N PHE A 175 -25.06 -22.67 -10.48
CA PHE A 175 -25.37 -22.82 -9.05
C PHE A 175 -24.60 -21.81 -8.19
N VAL A 176 -23.34 -21.53 -8.52
CA VAL A 176 -22.55 -20.50 -7.83
C VAL A 176 -23.14 -19.11 -8.07
N ILE A 177 -23.53 -18.80 -9.31
CA ILE A 177 -24.17 -17.52 -9.65
C ILE A 177 -25.49 -17.36 -8.89
N VAL A 178 -26.32 -18.40 -8.83
CA VAL A 178 -27.58 -18.39 -8.07
C VAL A 178 -27.31 -18.23 -6.57
N ALA A 179 -26.30 -18.90 -6.02
CA ALA A 179 -25.93 -18.75 -4.61
C ALA A 179 -25.44 -17.33 -4.29
N ASP A 180 -24.62 -16.72 -5.14
CA ASP A 180 -24.13 -15.36 -4.97
C ASP A 180 -25.26 -14.32 -5.14
N LEU A 181 -26.21 -14.56 -6.06
CA LEU A 181 -27.41 -13.74 -6.21
C LEU A 181 -28.34 -13.88 -5.00
N GLY A 182 -28.52 -15.10 -4.49
CA GLY A 182 -29.27 -15.35 -3.26
C GLY A 182 -28.67 -14.61 -2.07
N ARG A 183 -27.34 -14.64 -1.93
CA ARG A 183 -26.60 -13.85 -0.93
C ARG A 183 -26.85 -12.35 -1.11
N THR A 184 -26.74 -11.86 -2.34
CA THR A 184 -27.00 -10.46 -2.71
C THR A 184 -28.36 -10.00 -2.22
N VAL A 185 -29.43 -10.75 -2.52
CA VAL A 185 -30.80 -10.42 -2.13
C VAL A 185 -30.98 -10.51 -0.62
N ALA A 186 -30.48 -11.56 0.01
CA ALA A 186 -30.64 -11.78 1.46
C ALA A 186 -29.91 -10.72 2.31
N ARG A 187 -28.76 -10.20 1.83
CA ARG A 187 -27.95 -9.20 2.54
C ARG A 187 -28.24 -7.76 2.11
N ALA A 188 -28.98 -7.54 1.03
CA ALA A 188 -29.31 -6.19 0.54
C ALA A 188 -29.88 -5.26 1.62
N PRO A 189 -30.83 -5.68 2.48
CA PRO A 189 -31.35 -4.80 3.54
C PRO A 189 -30.26 -4.33 4.51
N LEU A 190 -29.31 -5.19 4.87
CA LEU A 190 -28.20 -4.82 5.75
C LEU A 190 -27.27 -3.80 5.07
N GLY A 191 -26.92 -4.05 3.81
CA GLY A 191 -26.10 -3.13 3.03
C GLY A 191 -26.75 -1.76 2.86
N TRP A 192 -28.07 -1.71 2.60
CA TRP A 192 -28.83 -0.46 2.50
C TRP A 192 -28.87 0.28 3.83
N LEU A 193 -29.05 -0.42 4.96
CA LEU A 193 -29.05 0.19 6.29
C LEU A 193 -27.68 0.81 6.62
N HIS A 194 -26.58 0.11 6.31
CA HIS A 194 -25.22 0.64 6.50
C HIS A 194 -24.98 1.89 5.65
N GLN A 195 -25.24 1.78 4.34
CA GLN A 195 -25.01 2.86 3.39
C GLN A 195 -25.86 4.09 3.66
N SER A 196 -27.13 3.89 4.05
CA SER A 196 -28.02 4.98 4.47
C SER A 196 -27.52 5.64 5.75
N GLY A 197 -27.01 4.85 6.70
CA GLY A 197 -26.40 5.35 7.93
C GLY A 197 -25.16 6.22 7.69
N ASP A 198 -24.27 5.82 6.76
CA ASP A 198 -23.11 6.63 6.38
C ASP A 198 -23.48 7.93 5.68
N TYR A 199 -24.46 7.83 4.78
CA TYR A 199 -24.96 8.98 4.06
C TYR A 199 -25.62 10.00 5.00
N CYS A 200 -26.50 9.53 5.89
CA CYS A 200 -27.14 10.36 6.91
C CYS A 200 -26.12 10.99 7.85
N ARG A 201 -25.07 10.26 8.26
CA ARG A 201 -23.98 10.82 9.08
C ARG A 201 -23.24 11.96 8.38
N THR A 202 -22.96 11.80 7.08
CA THR A 202 -22.29 12.84 6.28
C THR A 202 -23.16 14.09 6.18
N LEU A 203 -24.45 13.93 5.89
CA LEU A 203 -25.40 15.03 5.76
C LEU A 203 -25.66 15.75 7.10
N THR A 204 -25.83 15.00 8.19
CA THR A 204 -26.09 15.56 9.53
C THR A 204 -24.90 16.34 10.08
N ARG A 205 -23.66 15.93 9.78
CA ARG A 205 -22.45 16.67 10.19
C ARG A 205 -22.32 18.00 9.46
N ARG A 206 -22.81 18.10 8.22
CA ARG A 206 -22.89 19.37 7.49
C ARG A 206 -23.92 20.30 8.12
N LEU A 207 -25.12 19.77 8.39
CA LEU A 207 -26.14 20.52 9.12
C LEU A 207 -25.62 21.00 10.48
N LYS A 208 -24.80 20.22 11.19
CA LYS A 208 -24.16 20.67 12.45
C LYS A 208 -23.07 21.73 12.26
N ARG A 209 -22.22 21.62 11.23
CA ARG A 209 -21.18 22.64 10.95
C ARG A 209 -21.79 23.97 10.49
N GLU A 210 -22.90 23.92 9.75
CA GLU A 210 -23.66 25.10 9.33
C GLU A 210 -24.59 25.61 10.45
N ALA A 211 -25.15 24.73 11.29
CA ALA A 211 -26.06 25.07 12.40
C ALA A 211 -25.38 25.10 13.78
N ASN A 212 -24.11 25.51 13.84
CA ASN A 212 -23.39 25.85 15.06
C ASN A 212 -23.95 27.14 15.74
N ALA A 213 -25.26 27.32 15.69
CA ALA A 213 -25.98 28.33 16.46
C ALA A 213 -27.20 27.79 17.24
N ARG A 214 -27.94 26.74 16.84
CA ARG A 214 -29.27 26.49 17.48
C ARG A 214 -29.87 25.07 17.57
N LEU A 215 -29.22 23.99 17.12
CA LEU A 215 -29.88 22.67 17.16
C LEU A 215 -29.26 21.69 18.19
N PRO A 216 -29.98 21.34 19.28
CA PRO A 216 -29.54 20.30 20.20
C PRO A 216 -29.62 18.90 19.56
N GLY A 217 -28.53 18.14 19.69
CA GLY A 217 -28.47 16.67 19.77
C GLY A 217 -29.25 15.80 18.76
N ASN A 218 -28.53 15.20 17.80
CA ASN A 218 -28.68 13.82 17.29
C ASN A 218 -30.08 13.23 16.92
N GLN A 219 -31.11 14.04 16.65
CA GLN A 219 -32.46 13.49 16.40
C GLN A 219 -32.75 13.01 14.98
N PHE A 220 -31.90 13.26 13.97
CA PHE A 220 -32.37 13.14 12.59
C PHE A 220 -32.40 11.73 11.98
N CYS A 221 -31.82 10.70 12.60
CA CYS A 221 -31.98 9.30 12.15
C CYS A 221 -31.80 8.29 13.29
N PRO A 222 -32.86 7.91 14.02
CA PRO A 222 -32.85 6.73 14.88
C PRO A 222 -33.24 5.48 14.07
N ILE A 223 -32.36 4.47 14.03
CA ILE A 223 -32.76 3.07 13.84
C ILE A 223 -32.92 2.50 15.26
N PRO A 224 -34.17 2.29 15.75
CA PRO A 224 -34.40 1.86 17.13
C PRO A 224 -33.65 0.57 17.48
N GLY A 225 -33.04 0.50 18.68
CA GLY A 225 -32.36 -0.69 19.22
C GLY A 225 -30.87 -0.81 18.87
N ILE A 226 -30.50 -0.73 17.59
CA ILE A 226 -29.08 -0.85 17.13
C ILE A 226 -28.26 0.37 17.55
N ASP A 227 -28.87 1.54 17.58
CA ASP A 227 -28.14 2.77 17.88
C ASP A 227 -27.69 2.87 19.34
N LYS A 228 -28.33 2.20 20.32
CA LYS A 228 -27.90 2.32 21.73
C LYS A 228 -26.55 1.64 21.95
N PHE A 229 -26.38 0.42 21.44
CA PHE A 229 -25.12 -0.32 21.53
C PHE A 229 -24.04 0.34 20.67
N ARG A 230 -24.34 0.66 19.40
CA ARG A 230 -23.38 1.35 18.52
C ARG A 230 -23.06 2.77 18.99
N ARG A 231 -23.94 3.48 19.72
CA ARG A 231 -23.60 4.78 20.34
C ARG A 231 -22.70 4.59 21.55
N ALA A 232 -22.89 3.55 22.36
CA ALA A 232 -22.00 3.28 23.49
C ALA A 232 -20.61 2.85 23.00
N GLU A 233 -20.56 1.95 22.01
CA GLU A 233 -19.33 1.53 21.34
C GLU A 233 -18.68 2.72 20.64
N ARG A 234 -19.42 3.50 19.83
CA ARG A 234 -18.88 4.72 19.21
C ARG A 234 -18.49 5.80 20.21
N ALA A 235 -19.21 6.00 21.31
CA ALA A 235 -18.81 6.95 22.33
C ALA A 235 -17.52 6.48 23.01
N LYS A 236 -17.35 5.17 23.18
CA LYS A 236 -16.09 4.57 23.64
C LYS A 236 -14.99 4.73 22.59
N GLU A 237 -15.25 4.47 21.31
CA GLU A 237 -14.29 4.68 20.21
C GLU A 237 -13.92 6.14 20.05
N GLU A 238 -14.89 7.05 19.98
CA GLU A 238 -14.69 8.50 19.90
C GLU A 238 -13.95 9.01 21.14
N ARG A 239 -14.23 8.47 22.33
CA ARG A 239 -13.48 8.77 23.55
C ARG A 239 -12.05 8.24 23.47
N LEU A 240 -11.82 6.99 23.07
CA LEU A 240 -10.49 6.40 22.96
C LEU A 240 -9.67 7.10 21.88
N VAL A 241 -10.28 7.43 20.74
CA VAL A 241 -9.67 8.20 19.66
C VAL A 241 -9.40 9.62 20.12
N ALA A 242 -10.32 10.27 20.84
CA ALA A 242 -10.09 11.60 21.40
C ALA A 242 -9.01 11.59 22.49
N GLU A 243 -8.94 10.55 23.32
CA GLU A 243 -7.88 10.34 24.31
C GLU A 243 -6.54 10.08 23.63
N ALA A 244 -6.48 9.24 22.59
CA ALA A 244 -5.29 9.00 21.78
C ALA A 244 -4.84 10.28 21.06
N GLN A 245 -5.78 11.03 20.45
CA GLN A 245 -5.52 12.33 19.82
C GLN A 245 -5.05 13.37 20.84
N ALA A 246 -5.64 13.41 22.04
CA ALA A 246 -5.22 14.30 23.11
C ALA A 246 -3.83 13.94 23.63
N ARG A 247 -3.49 12.64 23.76
CA ARG A 247 -2.12 12.19 24.10
C ARG A 247 -1.11 12.61 23.03
N VAL A 248 -1.49 12.49 21.75
CA VAL A 248 -0.66 12.94 20.63
C VAL A 248 -0.47 14.46 20.66
N ALA A 249 -1.53 15.23 20.96
CA ALA A 249 -1.51 16.69 20.96
C ALA A 249 -0.82 17.32 22.18
N LEU A 250 -1.01 16.75 23.38
CA LEU A 250 -0.45 17.26 24.64
C LEU A 250 1.04 16.95 24.82
N GLY A 251 1.56 15.96 24.08
CA GLY A 251 2.91 15.45 24.25
C GLY A 251 3.12 14.73 25.59
N PRO A 252 4.20 13.93 25.72
CA PRO A 252 4.42 13.08 26.89
C PRO A 252 4.67 13.84 28.21
N ALA A 253 5.12 15.10 28.14
CA ALA A 253 5.48 15.88 29.32
C ALA A 253 4.26 16.42 30.11
N ALA A 254 3.10 16.59 29.49
CA ALA A 254 1.96 17.26 30.10
C ALA A 254 1.03 16.33 30.91
N ALA A 255 1.17 15.00 30.80
CA ALA A 255 0.21 14.06 31.36
C ALA A 255 0.67 13.35 32.66
N GLY A 256 1.93 13.50 33.09
CA GLY A 256 2.47 12.74 34.24
C GLY A 256 2.49 11.22 34.05
N VAL A 257 2.10 10.73 32.86
CA VAL A 257 2.17 9.34 32.43
C VAL A 257 3.51 9.14 31.73
N PRO A 258 4.30 8.10 32.06
CA PRO A 258 5.53 7.82 31.33
C PRO A 258 5.21 7.70 29.82
N PRO A 259 6.05 8.26 28.93
CA PRO A 259 5.79 8.26 27.49
C PRO A 259 5.53 6.83 27.02
N ASP A 260 4.36 6.59 26.42
CA ASP A 260 4.13 5.36 25.67
C ASP A 260 5.13 5.36 24.51
N PRO A 261 6.02 4.35 24.43
CA PRO A 261 7.04 4.31 23.39
C PRO A 261 6.43 4.11 21.99
N LEU A 262 5.16 3.74 21.90
CA LEU A 262 4.42 3.63 20.64
C LEU A 262 4.24 5.00 19.97
N GLU A 263 4.78 5.13 18.76
CA GLU A 263 4.65 6.35 17.97
C GLU A 263 3.36 6.36 17.14
N ILE A 264 2.48 7.31 17.40
CA ILE A 264 1.19 7.44 16.71
C ILE A 264 1.04 8.86 16.16
N GLY A 265 0.63 8.98 14.90
CA GLY A 265 0.29 10.26 14.29
C GLY A 265 -0.93 10.19 13.38
N LEU A 266 -1.77 11.22 13.50
CA LEU A 266 -2.94 11.43 12.66
C LEU A 266 -2.76 12.77 11.95
N GLY A 267 -2.67 12.75 10.63
CA GLY A 267 -2.60 13.99 9.85
C GLY A 267 -3.95 14.72 9.78
N ASP A 268 -3.93 15.99 9.39
CA ASP A 268 -5.15 16.80 9.23
C ASP A 268 -6.02 16.33 8.06
N TYR A 269 -7.33 16.63 8.13
CA TYR A 269 -8.27 16.42 7.04
C TYR A 269 -8.85 17.73 6.52
N ASN A 270 -8.15 18.35 5.58
CA ASN A 270 -8.47 19.66 5.03
C ASN A 270 -8.98 19.53 3.58
N LEU A 271 -10.29 19.50 3.40
CA LEU A 271 -10.92 19.64 2.08
C LEU A 271 -11.26 21.11 1.79
N THR A 272 -11.15 21.52 0.54
CA THR A 272 -11.71 22.82 0.11
C THR A 272 -13.24 22.76 0.08
N VAL A 273 -13.90 23.91 0.26
CA VAL A 273 -15.38 24.01 0.20
C VAL A 273 -15.92 23.39 -1.09
N GLY A 274 -15.31 23.68 -2.25
CA GLY A 274 -15.72 23.11 -3.52
C GLY A 274 -15.60 21.58 -3.59
N GLN A 275 -14.55 20.99 -3.00
CA GLN A 275 -14.39 19.53 -2.94
C GLN A 275 -15.44 18.89 -2.03
N THR A 276 -15.73 19.51 -0.90
CA THR A 276 -16.78 19.06 0.02
C THR A 276 -18.13 19.07 -0.69
N VAL A 277 -18.49 20.19 -1.32
CA VAL A 277 -19.77 20.34 -2.05
C VAL A 277 -19.86 19.34 -3.21
N ALA A 278 -18.80 19.19 -4.01
CA ALA A 278 -18.78 18.23 -5.11
C ALA A 278 -18.96 16.80 -4.60
N ARG A 279 -18.30 16.42 -3.50
CA ARG A 279 -18.42 15.09 -2.89
C ARG A 279 -19.83 14.86 -2.34
N ASP A 280 -20.47 15.87 -1.78
CA ASP A 280 -21.83 15.72 -1.28
C ASP A 280 -22.83 15.56 -2.43
N LEU A 281 -22.75 16.43 -3.45
CA LEU A 281 -23.64 16.39 -4.62
C LEU A 281 -23.53 15.08 -5.38
N THR A 282 -22.31 14.59 -5.63
CA THR A 282 -22.15 13.26 -6.26
C THR A 282 -22.74 12.17 -5.38
N GLY A 283 -22.65 12.31 -4.06
CA GLY A 283 -23.24 11.37 -3.11
C GLY A 283 -24.76 11.28 -3.24
N VAL A 284 -25.44 12.45 -3.31
CA VAL A 284 -26.88 12.55 -3.53
C VAL A 284 -27.27 11.90 -4.85
N VAL A 285 -26.63 12.32 -5.93
CA VAL A 285 -26.97 11.91 -7.31
C VAL A 285 -26.78 10.40 -7.50
N THR A 286 -25.76 9.83 -6.86
CA THR A 286 -25.42 8.41 -7.00
C THR A 286 -26.01 7.53 -5.92
N PHE A 287 -26.79 8.07 -4.98
CA PHE A 287 -27.33 7.30 -3.86
C PHE A 287 -28.22 6.13 -4.31
N VAL A 288 -29.16 6.36 -5.22
CA VAL A 288 -30.04 5.29 -5.74
C VAL A 288 -29.24 4.24 -6.52
N PRO A 289 -28.37 4.61 -7.49
CA PRO A 289 -27.47 3.65 -8.13
C PRO A 289 -26.64 2.81 -7.13
N LYS A 290 -26.15 3.44 -6.05
CA LYS A 290 -25.39 2.77 -4.99
C LYS A 290 -26.18 1.71 -4.24
N LEU A 291 -27.46 1.97 -3.96
CA LEU A 291 -28.33 0.97 -3.32
C LEU A 291 -28.51 -0.26 -4.22
N VAL A 292 -28.48 -0.08 -5.54
CA VAL A 292 -28.57 -1.21 -6.48
C VAL A 292 -27.24 -1.95 -6.61
N VAL A 293 -26.13 -1.22 -6.72
CA VAL A 293 -24.80 -1.80 -6.98
C VAL A 293 -24.17 -2.40 -5.72
N GLY A 294 -24.42 -1.83 -4.54
CA GLY A 294 -23.83 -2.28 -3.27
C GLY A 294 -24.06 -3.76 -2.97
N PRO A 295 -25.32 -4.25 -3.02
CA PRO A 295 -25.60 -5.68 -2.86
C PRO A 295 -24.88 -6.57 -3.88
N VAL A 296 -24.74 -6.12 -5.13
CA VAL A 296 -24.00 -6.86 -6.17
C VAL A 296 -22.52 -6.99 -5.82
N VAL A 297 -21.93 -5.92 -5.26
CA VAL A 297 -20.56 -5.94 -4.76
C VAL A 297 -20.42 -6.91 -3.57
N ASP A 298 -21.37 -6.96 -2.64
CA ASP A 298 -21.37 -7.92 -1.52
C ASP A 298 -21.43 -9.38 -2.01
N GLY A 299 -22.42 -9.71 -2.85
CA GLY A 299 -22.64 -11.07 -3.33
C GLY A 299 -21.48 -11.63 -4.15
N PHE A 300 -21.08 -10.93 -5.22
CA PHE A 300 -20.03 -11.37 -6.15
C PHE A 300 -18.62 -11.01 -5.68
N GLY A 301 -18.47 -9.92 -4.91
CA GLY A 301 -17.18 -9.48 -4.41
C GLY A 301 -16.61 -10.43 -3.37
N THR A 302 -17.45 -11.05 -2.53
CA THR A 302 -17.00 -12.02 -1.51
C THR A 302 -16.20 -13.17 -2.16
N GLY A 303 -16.71 -13.77 -3.23
CA GLY A 303 -16.02 -14.83 -3.96
C GLY A 303 -14.73 -14.36 -4.64
N ALA A 304 -14.78 -13.17 -5.26
CA ALA A 304 -13.59 -12.56 -5.86
C ALA A 304 -12.49 -12.25 -4.82
N TRP A 305 -12.88 -11.83 -3.62
CA TRP A 305 -11.99 -11.58 -2.48
C TRP A 305 -11.37 -12.87 -1.94
N ALA A 306 -12.18 -13.92 -1.74
CA ALA A 306 -11.70 -15.23 -1.33
C ALA A 306 -10.64 -15.78 -2.31
N GLU A 307 -10.88 -15.64 -3.62
CA GLU A 307 -9.91 -16.03 -4.65
C GLU A 307 -8.63 -15.17 -4.61
N MET A 308 -8.74 -13.86 -4.37
CA MET A 308 -7.55 -13.02 -4.20
C MET A 308 -6.72 -13.46 -2.98
N ARG A 309 -7.36 -13.76 -1.83
CA ARG A 309 -6.67 -14.30 -0.64
C ARG A 309 -6.05 -15.67 -0.93
N ARG A 310 -6.76 -16.56 -1.64
CA ARG A 310 -6.23 -17.86 -2.05
C ARG A 310 -4.94 -17.70 -2.85
N ARG A 311 -4.88 -16.76 -3.79
CA ARG A 311 -3.65 -16.50 -4.58
C ARG A 311 -2.46 -16.06 -3.72
N THR A 312 -2.69 -15.31 -2.64
CA THR A 312 -1.63 -14.97 -1.67
C THR A 312 -1.13 -16.17 -0.86
N GLN A 313 -1.93 -17.23 -0.76
CA GLN A 313 -1.52 -18.50 -0.13
C GLN A 313 -0.79 -19.40 -1.13
N THR A 314 -1.34 -19.54 -2.34
CA THR A 314 -0.78 -20.46 -3.33
C THR A 314 0.59 -20.04 -3.83
N MET A 315 0.89 -18.73 -3.83
CA MET A 315 2.25 -18.25 -4.14
C MET A 315 3.33 -18.74 -3.16
N PHE A 316 2.95 -19.21 -1.96
CA PHE A 316 3.88 -19.85 -1.02
C PHE A 316 3.83 -21.37 -1.09
N ARG A 317 2.63 -21.96 -1.22
CA ARG A 317 2.43 -23.39 -1.40
C ARG A 317 1.59 -23.67 -2.64
N ALA A 318 2.23 -24.14 -3.70
CA ALA A 318 1.54 -24.38 -4.96
C ALA A 318 0.64 -25.63 -4.85
N PRO A 319 -0.61 -25.63 -5.37
CA PRO A 319 -1.50 -26.79 -5.28
C PRO A 319 -0.93 -28.06 -5.92
N VAL A 320 0.00 -27.93 -6.88
CA VAL A 320 0.71 -29.06 -7.49
C VAL A 320 1.50 -29.88 -6.47
N GLU A 321 1.87 -29.30 -5.31
CA GLU A 321 2.50 -30.03 -4.20
C GLU A 321 1.59 -31.15 -3.65
N LEU A 322 0.27 -30.94 -3.68
CA LEU A 322 -0.73 -31.87 -3.15
C LEU A 322 -1.07 -32.98 -4.16
N GLN A 323 -0.68 -32.83 -5.42
CA GLN A 323 -0.91 -33.81 -6.49
C GLN A 323 0.20 -34.89 -6.55
N ALA A 324 1.17 -34.87 -5.63
CA ALA A 324 2.25 -35.85 -5.58
C ALA A 324 1.76 -37.25 -5.14
N THR A 325 2.37 -38.31 -5.67
CA THR A 325 1.97 -39.69 -5.35
C THR A 325 2.15 -40.03 -3.86
N PRO A 326 1.30 -40.89 -3.26
CA PRO A 326 1.32 -41.21 -1.82
C PRO A 326 2.67 -41.71 -1.28
N ARG A 327 3.47 -42.42 -2.10
CA ARG A 327 4.82 -42.88 -1.72
C ARG A 327 5.81 -41.72 -1.57
N ALA A 328 5.60 -40.64 -2.32
CA ALA A 328 6.43 -39.45 -2.33
C ALA A 328 6.06 -38.45 -1.21
N ALA A 329 4.87 -38.61 -0.60
CA ALA A 329 4.27 -37.75 0.41
C ALA A 329 4.72 -38.01 1.86
N ARG A 330 5.49 -39.08 2.13
CA ARG A 330 5.93 -39.45 3.50
C ARG A 330 7.11 -38.64 4.04
N ARG A 331 7.75 -37.80 3.22
CA ARG A 331 8.87 -36.95 3.64
C ARG A 331 8.47 -35.49 3.55
N TYR A 332 8.90 -34.70 4.53
CA TYR A 332 8.77 -33.25 4.47
C TYR A 332 9.39 -32.73 3.16
N ARG A 333 8.67 -31.83 2.50
CA ARG A 333 9.11 -31.15 1.29
C ARG A 333 9.04 -29.66 1.54
N GLN A 334 10.08 -28.97 1.09
CA GLN A 334 10.05 -27.52 1.05
C GLN A 334 8.93 -27.07 0.09
N PRO A 335 8.19 -26.01 0.44
CA PRO A 335 7.22 -25.40 -0.47
C PRO A 335 7.84 -25.03 -1.83
N THR A 336 7.05 -25.16 -2.90
CA THR A 336 7.47 -24.87 -4.28
C THR A 336 6.80 -23.63 -4.85
N GLY A 337 5.97 -22.94 -4.07
CA GLY A 337 5.36 -21.67 -4.46
C GLY A 337 6.43 -20.62 -4.84
N ALA A 338 6.14 -19.85 -5.89
CA ALA A 338 7.11 -18.92 -6.46
C ALA A 338 7.64 -17.88 -5.46
N ALA A 339 6.77 -17.33 -4.61
CA ALA A 339 7.16 -16.38 -3.58
C ALA A 339 8.05 -17.05 -2.53
N TYR A 340 7.71 -18.28 -2.11
CA TYR A 340 8.54 -19.03 -1.17
C TYR A 340 9.97 -19.23 -1.72
N VAL A 341 10.08 -19.76 -2.94
CA VAL A 341 11.39 -20.03 -3.57
C VAL A 341 12.19 -18.74 -3.81
N LEU A 342 11.52 -17.60 -4.09
CA LEU A 342 12.18 -16.29 -4.18
C LEU A 342 12.82 -15.91 -2.84
N PHE A 343 12.07 -15.96 -1.73
CA PHE A 343 12.58 -15.56 -0.41
C PHE A 343 13.60 -16.55 0.14
N ASP A 344 13.46 -17.85 -0.15
CA ASP A 344 14.47 -18.87 0.14
C ASP A 344 15.79 -18.57 -0.61
N SER A 345 15.69 -18.20 -1.89
CA SER A 345 16.85 -17.81 -2.69
C SER A 345 17.50 -16.52 -2.20
N LEU A 346 16.70 -15.53 -1.77
CA LEU A 346 17.20 -14.30 -1.15
C LEU A 346 17.91 -14.60 0.18
N ALA A 347 17.32 -15.44 1.04
CA ALA A 347 17.93 -15.83 2.30
C ALA A 347 19.29 -16.51 2.08
N ALA A 348 19.34 -17.47 1.14
CA ALA A 348 20.57 -18.15 0.76
C ALA A 348 21.62 -17.20 0.18
N LEU A 349 21.21 -16.24 -0.66
CA LEU A 349 22.09 -15.22 -1.21
C LEU A 349 22.72 -14.36 -0.11
N ILE A 350 21.89 -13.84 0.81
CA ILE A 350 22.34 -12.95 1.88
C ILE A 350 23.30 -13.68 2.82
N ALA A 351 22.97 -14.92 3.21
CA ALA A 351 23.84 -15.76 4.02
C ALA A 351 25.20 -16.01 3.33
N ALA A 352 25.18 -16.32 2.04
CA ALA A 352 26.40 -16.57 1.28
C ALA A 352 27.29 -15.32 1.13
N GLN A 353 26.71 -14.12 0.99
CA GLN A 353 27.47 -12.86 0.90
C GLN A 353 28.02 -12.38 2.25
N GLY A 354 27.38 -12.78 3.36
CA GLY A 354 27.79 -12.45 4.72
C GLY A 354 28.72 -13.47 5.38
N ALA A 355 28.92 -14.64 4.77
CA ALA A 355 29.66 -15.75 5.37
C ALA A 355 31.12 -15.42 5.68
N ASP A 356 31.66 -16.02 6.75
CA ASP A 356 33.03 -15.76 7.18
C ASP A 356 34.10 -16.19 6.17
N SER A 357 33.76 -17.16 5.33
CA SER A 357 34.58 -17.64 4.21
C SER A 357 34.74 -16.60 3.09
N VAL A 358 33.90 -15.57 3.04
CA VAL A 358 34.04 -14.45 2.09
C VAL A 358 35.07 -13.46 2.64
N PRO A 359 36.11 -13.09 1.84
CA PRO A 359 37.10 -12.11 2.26
C PRO A 359 36.44 -10.80 2.73
N PRO A 360 36.93 -10.16 3.82
CA PRO A 360 36.29 -8.97 4.39
C PRO A 360 35.99 -7.86 3.36
N ALA A 361 36.90 -7.64 2.39
CA ALA A 361 36.73 -6.64 1.34
C ALA A 361 35.56 -6.93 0.35
N ARG A 362 35.05 -8.16 0.33
CA ARG A 362 33.93 -8.60 -0.54
C ARG A 362 32.69 -9.00 0.25
N ARG A 363 32.79 -9.10 1.57
CA ARG A 363 31.68 -9.45 2.44
C ARG A 363 30.66 -8.33 2.41
N ARG A 364 29.38 -8.69 2.24
CA ARG A 364 28.28 -7.72 2.25
C ARG A 364 27.21 -8.14 3.24
N ALA A 365 26.97 -7.30 4.24
CA ALA A 365 25.84 -7.42 5.15
C ALA A 365 24.60 -6.82 4.47
N ARG A 366 23.92 -7.62 3.64
CA ARG A 366 22.70 -7.19 2.96
C ARG A 366 21.55 -7.10 3.97
N ARG A 367 20.74 -6.04 3.87
CA ARG A 367 19.54 -5.84 4.67
C ARG A 367 18.28 -5.82 3.81
N LEU A 368 17.16 -6.31 4.34
CA LEU A 368 15.87 -6.28 3.66
C LEU A 368 14.99 -5.15 4.18
N VAL A 369 14.33 -4.45 3.25
CA VAL A 369 13.22 -3.55 3.52
C VAL A 369 11.97 -4.16 2.87
N LEU A 370 10.99 -4.57 3.67
CA LEU A 370 9.77 -5.18 3.19
C LEU A 370 8.67 -4.14 3.12
N VAL A 371 8.08 -3.95 1.94
CA VAL A 371 6.99 -3.00 1.72
C VAL A 371 5.77 -3.71 1.16
N GLY A 372 4.68 -3.69 1.91
CA GLY A 372 3.41 -4.29 1.52
C GLY A 372 2.34 -3.22 1.36
N HIS A 373 1.75 -3.12 0.18
CA HIS A 373 0.55 -2.31 -0.03
C HIS A 373 -0.69 -3.19 -0.02
N SER A 374 -1.72 -2.84 0.76
CA SER A 374 -3.01 -3.52 0.75
C SER A 374 -2.87 -5.05 0.91
N MET A 375 -3.31 -5.85 -0.06
CA MET A 375 -3.17 -7.31 -0.01
C MET A 375 -1.73 -7.80 -0.02
N GLY A 376 -0.76 -6.99 -0.44
CA GLY A 376 0.66 -7.33 -0.34
C GLY A 376 1.11 -7.55 1.10
N VAL A 377 0.42 -6.96 2.08
CA VAL A 377 0.65 -7.23 3.51
C VAL A 377 0.30 -8.67 3.88
N ILE A 378 -0.74 -9.25 3.29
CA ILE A 378 -1.14 -10.66 3.54
C ILE A 378 -0.05 -11.62 3.06
N ALA A 379 0.63 -11.28 1.95
CA ALA A 379 1.78 -12.03 1.46
C ALA A 379 3.02 -11.81 2.35
N LEU A 380 3.31 -10.57 2.76
CA LEU A 380 4.46 -10.28 3.63
C LEU A 380 4.32 -10.89 5.03
N ASN A 381 3.12 -10.94 5.60
CA ASN A 381 2.88 -11.66 6.86
C ASN A 381 3.32 -13.12 6.75
N ARG A 382 3.08 -13.77 5.61
CA ARG A 382 3.57 -15.14 5.34
C ARG A 382 5.08 -15.20 5.20
N VAL A 383 5.72 -14.19 4.61
CA VAL A 383 7.19 -14.10 4.56
C VAL A 383 7.78 -14.06 5.97
N LEU A 384 7.27 -13.18 6.83
CA LEU A 384 7.76 -13.02 8.20
C LEU A 384 7.60 -14.31 9.02
N GLN A 385 6.49 -15.04 8.80
CA GLN A 385 6.21 -16.31 9.46
C GLN A 385 7.09 -17.45 8.92
N ALA A 386 7.26 -17.55 7.59
CA ALA A 386 8.01 -18.63 6.94
C ALA A 386 9.53 -18.46 7.04
N PHE A 387 10.01 -17.21 7.12
CA PHE A 387 11.43 -16.88 7.11
C PHE A 387 11.82 -16.01 8.31
N PRO A 388 11.70 -16.53 9.54
CA PRO A 388 11.91 -15.76 10.76
C PRO A 388 13.37 -15.32 10.99
N ALA A 389 14.33 -15.84 10.22
CA ALA A 389 15.75 -15.51 10.32
C ALA A 389 16.22 -14.48 9.27
N LEU A 390 15.31 -13.97 8.41
CA LEU A 390 15.69 -12.96 7.42
C LEU A 390 16.18 -11.68 8.11
N PRO A 391 17.27 -11.05 7.63
CA PRO A 391 17.77 -9.79 8.19
C PRO A 391 16.93 -8.61 7.67
N VAL A 392 15.70 -8.51 8.15
CA VAL A 392 14.78 -7.42 7.81
C VAL A 392 15.06 -6.23 8.71
N ASP A 393 15.48 -5.13 8.12
CA ASP A 393 15.76 -3.87 8.83
C ASP A 393 14.47 -3.07 9.04
N THR A 394 13.58 -3.10 8.05
CA THR A 394 12.35 -2.31 8.10
C THR A 394 11.18 -3.06 7.47
N ILE A 395 10.03 -3.01 8.14
CA ILE A 395 8.74 -3.49 7.63
C ILE A 395 7.85 -2.26 7.45
N ARG A 396 7.30 -2.06 6.24
CA ARG A 396 6.39 -0.95 5.94
C ARG A 396 5.10 -1.46 5.33
N TYR A 397 4.01 -1.37 6.08
CA TYR A 397 2.67 -1.71 5.63
C TYR A 397 1.91 -0.45 5.27
N MET A 398 1.22 -0.47 4.13
CA MET A 398 0.47 0.67 3.61
C MET A 398 -0.95 0.21 3.28
N ALA A 399 -1.93 0.81 3.95
CA ALA A 399 -3.35 0.49 3.84
C ALA A 399 -3.59 -1.03 3.85
N ALA A 400 -3.06 -1.72 4.87
CA ALA A 400 -3.05 -3.18 4.98
C ALA A 400 -4.46 -3.80 4.85
N ALA A 401 -4.61 -4.74 3.92
CA ALA A 401 -5.86 -5.49 3.77
C ALA A 401 -5.90 -6.77 4.62
N ALA A 402 -4.84 -7.05 5.38
CA ALA A 402 -4.80 -8.11 6.38
C ALA A 402 -5.60 -7.71 7.62
N SER A 403 -6.08 -8.69 8.38
CA SER A 403 -6.72 -8.41 9.67
C SER A 403 -5.70 -7.94 10.71
N VAL A 404 -6.16 -7.30 11.78
CA VAL A 404 -5.31 -6.95 12.93
C VAL A 404 -4.67 -8.21 13.51
N ALA A 405 -5.43 -9.30 13.67
CA ALA A 405 -4.91 -10.58 14.15
C ALA A 405 -3.81 -11.16 13.23
N GLU A 406 -3.96 -11.06 11.91
CA GLU A 406 -2.93 -11.50 10.96
C GLU A 406 -1.64 -10.66 11.08
N VAL A 407 -1.76 -9.35 11.33
CA VAL A 407 -0.61 -8.46 11.55
C VAL A 407 0.07 -8.77 12.87
N GLU A 408 -0.68 -8.91 13.96
CA GLU A 408 -0.17 -9.30 15.28
C GLU A 408 0.62 -10.61 15.19
N ALA A 409 0.01 -11.66 14.65
CA ALA A 409 0.60 -12.99 14.56
C ALA A 409 1.86 -13.07 13.69
N ALA A 410 2.07 -12.12 12.77
CA ALA A 410 3.24 -12.10 11.90
C ALA A 410 4.32 -11.12 12.36
N VAL A 411 3.93 -9.90 12.73
CA VAL A 411 4.86 -8.80 12.99
C VAL A 411 5.39 -8.88 14.42
N VAL A 412 4.56 -9.13 15.42
CA VAL A 412 4.99 -9.08 16.84
C VAL A 412 6.08 -10.13 17.12
N PRO A 413 5.90 -11.43 16.80
CA PRO A 413 6.96 -12.43 17.01
C PRO A 413 8.21 -12.18 16.17
N PHE A 414 8.08 -11.45 15.06
CA PHE A 414 9.24 -11.06 14.25
C PHE A 414 10.02 -9.95 14.94
N LEU A 415 9.35 -8.89 15.41
CA LEU A 415 10.00 -7.77 16.11
C LEU A 415 10.66 -8.20 17.41
N GLU A 416 10.09 -9.17 18.14
CA GLU A 416 10.71 -9.73 19.36
C GLU A 416 12.04 -10.44 19.07
N ARG A 417 12.12 -11.15 17.93
CA ARG A 417 13.35 -11.84 17.50
C ARG A 417 14.39 -10.91 16.87
N HIS A 418 13.94 -9.78 16.32
CA HIS A 418 14.80 -8.83 15.62
C HIS A 418 14.76 -7.46 16.30
N PRO A 419 15.62 -7.22 17.31
CA PRO A 419 15.57 -6.00 18.12
C PRO A 419 15.94 -4.72 17.35
N ARG A 420 16.49 -4.85 16.14
CA ARG A 420 16.83 -3.72 15.26
C ARG A 420 15.76 -3.42 14.21
N THR A 421 14.79 -4.31 14.00
CA THR A 421 13.75 -4.09 13.00
C THR A 421 12.77 -3.03 13.47
N VAL A 422 12.46 -2.09 12.59
CA VAL A 422 11.43 -1.06 12.79
C VAL A 422 10.21 -1.38 11.93
N PHE A 423 9.02 -1.19 12.51
CA PHE A 423 7.75 -1.41 11.85
C PHE A 423 6.99 -0.10 11.64
N PHE A 424 6.64 0.18 10.40
CA PHE A 424 5.79 1.30 10.00
C PHE A 424 4.46 0.77 9.47
N HIS A 425 3.36 1.30 9.99
CA HIS A 425 2.02 0.97 9.53
C HIS A 425 1.25 2.24 9.13
N GLY A 426 1.10 2.40 7.82
CA GLY A 426 0.50 3.56 7.16
C GLY A 426 -0.96 3.32 6.80
N MET A 427 -1.81 4.28 7.11
CA MET A 427 -3.25 4.22 6.93
C MET A 427 -3.73 5.51 6.27
N LEU A 428 -4.90 5.50 5.63
CA LEU A 428 -5.54 6.75 5.25
C LEU A 428 -6.11 7.44 6.49
N HIS A 429 -6.25 8.77 6.41
CA HIS A 429 -7.10 9.49 7.34
C HIS A 429 -8.50 8.83 7.37
N PRO A 430 -9.12 8.59 8.55
CA PRO A 430 -10.40 7.87 8.65
C PRO A 430 -11.52 8.47 7.77
N TYR A 431 -11.58 9.79 7.63
CA TYR A 431 -12.54 10.46 6.73
C TYR A 431 -12.21 10.34 5.23
N ALA A 432 -10.93 10.19 4.89
CA ALA A 432 -10.50 9.93 3.52
C ALA A 432 -10.83 8.49 3.14
N ASP A 433 -10.60 7.57 4.07
CA ASP A 433 -10.86 6.14 3.94
C ASP A 433 -12.35 5.84 3.75
N ALA A 434 -13.19 6.17 4.74
CA ALA A 434 -14.65 5.96 4.71
C ALA A 434 -15.36 6.74 3.60
N GLY A 435 -14.74 7.84 3.16
CA GLY A 435 -15.32 8.74 2.18
C GLY A 435 -14.60 8.73 0.83
N GLU A 436 -13.80 7.70 0.55
CA GLU A 436 -13.10 7.57 -0.72
C GLU A 436 -14.13 7.52 -1.85
N TRP A 437 -13.97 8.43 -2.79
CA TRP A 437 -14.79 8.52 -3.98
C TRP A 437 -14.14 7.68 -5.09
N GLN A 438 -14.95 6.87 -5.77
CA GLN A 438 -14.58 6.02 -6.90
C GLN A 438 -14.99 6.62 -8.28
N PRO A 439 -14.29 7.65 -8.81
CA PRO A 439 -14.67 8.31 -10.07
C PRO A 439 -14.59 7.37 -11.29
N LYS A 440 -13.74 6.33 -11.23
CA LYS A 440 -13.61 5.32 -12.29
C LYS A 440 -14.92 4.58 -12.58
N TYR A 441 -15.82 4.54 -11.61
CA TYR A 441 -17.14 3.92 -11.71
C TYR A 441 -18.26 4.95 -11.61
N LEU A 442 -18.00 6.22 -11.95
CA LEU A 442 -18.98 7.31 -11.82
C LEU A 442 -19.55 7.46 -10.40
N ASP A 443 -18.83 7.01 -9.37
CA ASP A 443 -19.32 6.86 -7.99
C ASP A 443 -20.56 5.98 -7.83
N VAL A 444 -20.88 5.01 -8.71
CA VAL A 444 -22.09 4.18 -8.51
C VAL A 444 -21.87 3.02 -7.52
N VAL A 445 -20.62 2.74 -7.16
CA VAL A 445 -20.24 1.74 -6.16
C VAL A 445 -20.32 2.34 -4.74
N PRO A 446 -20.44 1.52 -3.68
CA PRO A 446 -20.42 2.01 -2.31
C PRO A 446 -19.23 2.94 -2.04
N ARG A 447 -19.40 3.96 -1.19
CA ARG A 447 -18.28 4.80 -0.77
C ARG A 447 -17.36 4.02 0.16
N GLY A 448 -16.14 4.53 0.30
CA GLY A 448 -15.12 3.89 1.11
C GLY A 448 -13.99 3.36 0.25
N SER A 449 -12.84 3.16 0.87
CA SER A 449 -11.76 2.41 0.26
C SER A 449 -12.16 0.94 0.11
N LEU A 450 -11.32 0.20 -0.61
CA LEU A 450 -11.45 -1.25 -0.64
C LEU A 450 -11.40 -1.89 0.76
N LEU A 451 -10.75 -1.25 1.74
CA LEU A 451 -10.67 -1.77 3.11
C LEU A 451 -12.00 -1.69 3.84
N GLU A 452 -12.74 -0.60 3.64
CA GLU A 452 -14.13 -0.49 4.13
C GLU A 452 -14.98 -1.60 3.54
N TRP A 453 -14.84 -1.84 2.24
CA TRP A 453 -15.61 -2.90 1.59
C TRP A 453 -15.22 -4.28 2.09
N ILE A 454 -13.94 -4.52 2.42
CA ILE A 454 -13.52 -5.80 3.00
C ILE A 454 -14.29 -6.06 4.29
N ASP A 455 -14.27 -5.13 5.24
CA ASP A 455 -14.94 -5.30 6.53
C ASP A 455 -16.47 -5.39 6.41
N ASP A 456 -17.08 -4.58 5.55
CA ASP A 456 -18.54 -4.41 5.50
C ASP A 456 -19.24 -5.38 4.54
N TYR A 457 -18.56 -5.81 3.47
CA TYR A 457 -19.17 -6.57 2.38
C TYR A 457 -18.43 -7.87 2.03
N LEU A 458 -17.09 -7.86 1.98
CA LEU A 458 -16.33 -8.98 1.41
C LEU A 458 -15.94 -10.03 2.45
N THR A 459 -16.01 -9.70 3.74
CA THR A 459 -15.80 -10.61 4.87
C THR A 459 -16.91 -10.47 5.91
N ALA A 460 -16.90 -11.37 6.88
CA ALA A 460 -17.72 -11.31 8.07
C ALA A 460 -16.79 -11.42 9.28
N PRO A 461 -16.18 -10.32 9.75
CA PRO A 461 -15.26 -10.37 10.89
C PRO A 461 -15.99 -10.86 12.14
N GLU A 462 -15.48 -11.92 12.77
CA GLU A 462 -16.08 -12.52 13.98
C GLU A 462 -15.79 -11.67 15.21
N THR A 463 -14.61 -11.06 15.25
CA THR A 463 -14.15 -10.18 16.32
C THR A 463 -13.62 -8.84 15.77
N PRO A 464 -13.44 -7.82 16.61
CA PRO A 464 -12.77 -6.58 16.20
C PRO A 464 -11.35 -6.80 15.64
N LEU A 465 -10.64 -7.84 16.09
CA LEU A 465 -9.30 -8.17 15.60
C LEU A 465 -9.31 -8.79 14.19
N ASP A 466 -10.45 -9.30 13.74
CA ASP A 466 -10.62 -9.84 12.39
C ASP A 466 -10.87 -8.75 11.34
N ARG A 467 -11.06 -7.50 11.78
CA ARG A 467 -11.18 -6.35 10.88
C ARG A 467 -9.83 -5.93 10.30
N THR A 468 -9.88 -5.26 9.15
CA THR A 468 -8.67 -4.85 8.43
C THR A 468 -7.80 -3.88 9.23
N ALA A 469 -6.51 -4.20 9.35
CA ALA A 469 -5.51 -3.39 10.07
C ALA A 469 -5.19 -2.06 9.36
N GLY A 470 -5.42 -1.98 8.05
CA GLY A 470 -5.21 -0.79 7.22
C GLY A 470 -6.11 0.40 7.54
N LYS A 471 -7.15 0.19 8.36
CA LYS A 471 -8.10 1.21 8.80
C LYS A 471 -7.67 1.78 10.15
N TRP A 472 -7.48 3.09 10.21
CA TRP A 472 -7.15 3.83 11.43
C TRP A 472 -7.98 3.43 12.66
N PRO A 473 -9.33 3.45 12.62
CA PRO A 473 -10.13 3.12 13.80
C PRO A 473 -9.93 1.67 14.26
N ASN A 474 -9.75 0.72 13.34
CA ASN A 474 -9.56 -0.68 13.71
C ASN A 474 -8.23 -0.88 14.46
N LEU A 475 -7.12 -0.31 13.95
CA LEU A 475 -5.80 -0.53 14.51
C LEU A 475 -5.56 0.24 15.81
N ILE A 476 -6.06 1.47 15.91
CA ILE A 476 -5.90 2.31 17.12
C ILE A 476 -6.65 1.71 18.32
N LEU A 477 -7.82 1.12 18.09
CA LEU A 477 -8.53 0.39 19.15
C LEU A 477 -7.78 -0.88 19.59
N ALA A 478 -6.91 -1.39 18.73
CA ALA A 478 -6.14 -2.60 18.94
C ALA A 478 -4.66 -2.34 19.27
N GLU A 479 -4.25 -1.14 19.69
CA GLU A 479 -2.86 -0.83 20.05
C GLU A 479 -2.25 -1.78 21.12
N HIS A 480 -3.11 -2.41 21.91
CA HIS A 480 -2.71 -3.39 22.92
C HIS A 480 -2.09 -4.67 22.33
N VAL A 481 -2.28 -4.95 21.03
CA VAL A 481 -1.64 -6.09 20.35
C VAL A 481 -0.12 -5.93 20.24
N PHE A 482 0.41 -4.70 20.37
CA PHE A 482 1.85 -4.46 20.42
C PHE A 482 2.33 -4.48 21.88
N PRO A 483 3.07 -5.52 22.32
CA PRO A 483 3.57 -5.60 23.69
C PRO A 483 4.64 -4.54 23.96
N ALA A 484 4.85 -4.20 25.23
CA ALA A 484 5.80 -3.16 25.65
C ALA A 484 7.22 -3.34 25.08
N ALA A 485 7.67 -4.60 24.90
CA ALA A 485 9.00 -4.94 24.39
C ALA A 485 9.27 -4.55 22.92
N VAL A 486 8.24 -4.20 22.16
CA VAL A 486 8.39 -3.84 20.73
C VAL A 486 7.86 -2.45 20.38
N ARG A 487 7.12 -1.80 21.30
CA ARG A 487 6.39 -0.55 21.03
C ARG A 487 7.28 0.61 20.59
N ASP A 488 8.50 0.68 21.11
CA ASP A 488 9.51 1.69 20.76
C ASP A 488 9.98 1.63 19.30
N ARG A 489 9.64 0.55 18.60
CA ARG A 489 9.98 0.30 17.19
C ARG A 489 8.75 0.23 16.29
N VAL A 490 7.59 0.67 16.77
CA VAL A 490 6.33 0.67 16.01
C VAL A 490 5.88 2.11 15.78
N VAL A 491 5.64 2.43 14.50
CA VAL A 491 5.14 3.73 14.05
C VAL A 491 3.82 3.55 13.33
N LEU A 492 2.74 4.09 13.90
CA LEU A 492 1.39 4.08 13.34
C LEU A 492 1.07 5.47 12.78
N LYS A 493 0.80 5.57 11.47
CA LYS A 493 0.54 6.85 10.81
C LYS A 493 -0.71 6.82 9.95
N ALA A 494 -1.69 7.67 10.26
CA ALA A 494 -2.73 8.06 9.30
C ALA A 494 -2.29 9.31 8.54
N PHE A 495 -2.15 9.19 7.23
CA PHE A 495 -1.73 10.29 6.37
C PHE A 495 -2.84 11.33 6.19
N GLY A 496 -2.50 12.61 6.35
CA GLY A 496 -3.46 13.70 6.24
C GLY A 496 -3.85 14.03 4.79
N VAL A 497 -5.02 14.66 4.63
CA VAL A 497 -5.50 15.23 3.36
C VAL A 497 -5.23 16.72 3.37
N ARG A 498 -4.26 17.17 2.56
CA ARG A 498 -3.81 18.59 2.49
C ARG A 498 -3.35 19.13 3.85
N ASP A 499 -2.83 18.26 4.70
CA ASP A 499 -2.26 18.59 6.00
C ASP A 499 -1.04 19.50 5.87
N THR A 500 -0.95 20.46 6.80
CA THR A 500 0.13 21.45 6.87
C THR A 500 1.40 20.93 7.54
N LEU A 501 1.30 19.94 8.43
CA LEU A 501 2.41 19.32 9.15
C LEU A 501 3.07 18.22 8.33
N ASP A 502 2.30 17.53 7.48
CA ASP A 502 2.84 16.68 6.41
C ASP A 502 3.55 17.48 5.28
N ARG A 503 3.60 18.83 5.34
CA ARG A 503 4.30 19.74 4.37
C ARG A 503 5.82 19.76 4.51
N GLY A 504 6.42 19.00 5.43
CA GLY A 504 7.88 18.96 5.63
C GLY A 504 8.71 18.59 4.38
N SER A 505 8.10 18.03 3.33
CA SER A 505 8.72 17.95 2.01
C SER A 505 7.82 18.58 0.95
N ARG A 506 8.30 19.65 0.30
CA ARG A 506 7.63 20.25 -0.88
C ARG A 506 7.67 19.32 -2.12
N VAL A 507 8.25 18.13 -1.99
CA VAL A 507 8.61 17.22 -3.09
C VAL A 507 7.60 16.07 -3.25
N PHE A 508 6.91 15.66 -2.19
CA PHE A 508 6.09 14.44 -2.19
C PHE A 508 4.58 14.69 -2.10
N ARG A 509 3.80 14.02 -2.97
CA ARG A 509 2.32 14.00 -2.92
C ARG A 509 1.91 12.99 -1.85
N ARG A 510 0.93 13.32 -0.99
CA ARG A 510 0.46 12.45 0.10
C ARG A 510 -0.77 11.62 -0.31
N PRO A 511 -0.97 10.42 0.24
CA PRO A 511 -2.08 9.56 -0.13
C PRO A 511 -3.39 10.11 0.42
N ALA A 512 -4.35 10.36 -0.47
CA ALA A 512 -5.72 10.73 -0.11
C ALA A 512 -6.75 9.66 -0.54
N ARG A 513 -6.27 8.65 -1.28
CA ARG A 513 -7.03 7.50 -1.80
C ARG A 513 -6.23 6.24 -1.57
N HIS A 514 -6.90 5.09 -1.50
CA HIS A 514 -6.25 3.82 -1.24
C HIS A 514 -5.17 3.47 -2.28
N GLY A 515 -5.46 3.77 -3.55
CA GLY A 515 -4.53 3.57 -4.65
C GLY A 515 -3.34 4.52 -4.67
N ASP A 516 -3.41 5.65 -3.95
CA ASP A 516 -2.32 6.64 -3.98
C ASP A 516 -1.05 6.08 -3.32
N PHE A 517 -1.13 5.12 -2.39
CA PHE A 517 0.03 4.50 -1.72
C PHE A 517 1.05 3.83 -2.66
N SER A 518 0.67 3.56 -3.91
CA SER A 518 1.58 3.05 -4.95
C SER A 518 2.18 4.15 -5.84
N ASP A 519 1.90 5.44 -5.57
CA ASP A 519 2.44 6.56 -6.32
C ASP A 519 3.89 6.83 -5.92
N ARG A 520 4.79 6.88 -6.91
CA ARG A 520 6.21 7.21 -6.72
C ARG A 520 6.43 8.52 -5.97
N ARG A 521 5.48 9.45 -6.07
CA ARG A 521 5.53 10.76 -5.40
C ARG A 521 5.29 10.68 -3.90
N ILE A 522 4.87 9.55 -3.33
CA ILE A 522 4.82 9.39 -1.87
C ILE A 522 6.23 9.11 -1.34
N ALA A 523 7.07 8.46 -2.14
CA ALA A 523 8.39 7.96 -1.74
C ALA A 523 8.32 7.19 -0.41
N PHE A 524 7.37 6.25 -0.29
CA PHE A 524 7.15 5.44 0.91
C PHE A 524 8.38 4.64 1.36
N TRP A 525 9.38 4.51 0.50
CA TRP A 525 10.67 3.92 0.82
C TRP A 525 11.60 4.83 1.64
N SER A 526 11.27 6.12 1.78
CA SER A 526 12.03 7.09 2.58
C SER A 526 11.40 7.27 3.97
N ASP A 527 12.22 7.31 5.01
CA ASP A 527 11.76 7.57 6.40
C ASP A 527 11.09 8.95 6.54
N SER A 528 11.49 9.92 5.72
CA SER A 528 10.85 11.24 5.68
C SER A 528 9.37 11.19 5.29
N ALA A 529 8.93 10.16 4.57
CA ALA A 529 7.52 9.96 4.27
C ALA A 529 6.72 9.64 5.55
N TRP A 530 7.36 8.98 6.51
CA TRP A 530 6.80 8.44 7.74
C TRP A 530 6.97 9.33 8.96
N ALA A 531 7.76 10.39 8.85
CA ALA A 531 7.94 11.38 9.91
C ALA A 531 6.57 11.85 10.48
N LEU A 532 6.47 11.82 11.81
CA LEU A 532 5.32 12.33 12.55
C LEU A 532 5.55 13.81 12.88
N ALA A 533 4.48 14.56 13.13
CA ALA A 533 4.53 15.98 13.50
C ALA A 533 5.15 16.27 14.89
N ARG A 534 5.83 15.30 15.51
CA ARG A 534 6.57 15.51 16.77
C ARG A 534 7.83 16.34 16.52
N PRO A 535 8.27 17.21 17.45
CA PRO A 535 9.56 17.88 17.35
C PRO A 535 10.67 16.83 17.15
N ALA A 536 11.59 17.10 16.23
CA ALA A 536 12.57 16.19 15.63
C ALA A 536 13.60 15.50 16.56
N ALA A 537 13.37 15.46 17.88
CA ALA A 537 14.36 15.03 18.86
C ALA A 537 14.70 13.53 18.85
N LEU A 538 14.02 12.69 18.06
CA LEU A 538 14.21 11.23 18.07
C LEU A 538 14.86 10.63 16.80
N TRP A 539 15.06 11.41 15.73
CA TRP A 539 15.47 10.87 14.41
C TRP A 539 16.97 10.97 14.09
N THR A 540 17.84 11.15 15.09
CA THR A 540 19.31 11.22 14.90
C THR A 540 20.06 10.10 15.60
N ARG A 541 19.75 8.84 15.29
CA ARG A 541 20.63 7.70 15.63
C ARG A 541 20.84 6.78 14.45
#